data_AF-A0A926CK03-F1
#
_entry.id   AF-A0A926CK03-F1
#
_cell.length_a   1.000
_cell.length_b   1.000
_cell.length_c   1.000
_cell.angle_alpha   90.00
_cell.angle_beta   90.00
_cell.angle_gamma   90.00
#
_symmetry.space_group_name_H-M   'P 1'
#
loop_
_entity.id
_entity.type
_entity.pdbx_description
1 polymer ?
#
loop_
_entity_poly.entity_id
_entity_poly.type
_entity_poly.pdbx_seq_one_letter_code
_entity_poly.pdbx_strand_id
1 'polypeptide(L)'
;MRLFPGTSLFAVTLLAVGISTNAYAVVPVIKTVRAAAADPLRPHPGYPGKTLILKATANAGGAPMSYDWDFGDGSPHVTGPVSDPYIVEATHSYGSIGSFTAILKVTNTSTAEFAIANYSIQVSAKTLATEVNIAIEDGLWYLHKTMGRSTVTGTPYGTWFQCPKGGSACAFYPAIDPQNIQAFEVVGFLESGSPQDPYTETVSRAMKAVLNGLGSSPIPNTKTLFTNPALTTTVTVNPDTNGNGLSVGPNSSQQIYQGGMFLDALVAANNPAKVVDFGPLVGGGRTYLQTIQDMVDFYANCQDEGGNDGFSSRPGGGWRYDCNGGADNSVNQWGAIGMIAAEQTPGVAHSAPAGSKLANLNGWLAYSQDTSSGIFGYDTSSSIWGPYATTPSGMVQLVWDEVGRGDTRWDKAESFIR
;
A
#
# COMPACT_ATOMS: atom_id res chain seq x y z
N MET A 1 27.52 91.16 15.17
CA MET A 1 26.83 90.27 14.21
C MET A 1 27.89 89.36 13.63
N ARG A 2 28.04 88.13 14.16
CA ARG A 2 29.10 87.18 13.77
C ARG A 2 28.62 86.28 12.64
N LEU A 3 29.53 85.91 11.74
CA LEU A 3 29.35 85.17 10.50
C LEU A 3 29.63 83.66 10.64
N PHE A 4 28.82 82.87 9.90
CA PHE A 4 28.99 81.50 9.34
C PHE A 4 28.99 80.24 10.24
N PRO A 5 28.71 79.01 9.70
CA PRO A 5 28.43 78.63 8.29
C PRO A 5 27.19 77.73 8.06
N GLY A 6 26.80 77.61 6.79
CA GLY A 6 25.77 76.70 6.29
C GLY A 6 26.24 75.24 6.18
N THR A 7 25.30 74.33 6.35
CA THR A 7 25.48 72.88 6.21
C THR A 7 25.18 72.44 4.78
N SER A 8 26.20 71.94 4.08
CA SER A 8 26.06 71.28 2.79
C SER A 8 25.54 69.84 2.99
N LEU A 9 24.38 69.52 2.42
CA LEU A 9 23.87 68.15 2.31
C LEU A 9 24.64 67.42 1.19
N PHE A 10 25.45 66.42 1.53
CA PHE A 10 26.00 65.48 0.55
C PHE A 10 24.96 64.40 0.26
N ALA A 11 24.40 64.39 -0.95
CA ALA A 11 23.64 63.26 -1.46
C ALA A 11 24.61 62.14 -1.85
N VAL A 12 24.68 61.08 -1.06
CA VAL A 12 25.38 59.85 -1.43
C VAL A 12 24.42 59.05 -2.32
N THR A 13 24.67 59.07 -3.63
CA THR A 13 24.00 58.17 -4.57
C THR A 13 24.56 56.77 -4.33
N LEU A 14 23.81 55.92 -3.63
CA LEU A 14 24.14 54.51 -3.49
C LEU A 14 23.93 53.86 -4.87
N LEU A 15 25.02 53.64 -5.61
CA LEU A 15 24.98 52.83 -6.81
C LEU A 15 24.75 51.38 -6.36
N ALA A 16 23.52 50.88 -6.46
CA ALA A 16 23.22 49.47 -6.29
C ALA A 16 23.90 48.72 -7.44
N VAL A 17 25.14 48.26 -7.21
CA VAL A 17 25.77 47.27 -8.06
C VAL A 17 24.93 46.01 -7.89
N GLY A 18 24.08 45.74 -8.88
CA GLY A 18 23.38 44.48 -8.98
C GLY A 18 24.43 43.38 -9.08
N ILE A 19 24.72 42.73 -7.95
CA ILE A 19 25.43 41.46 -7.96
C ILE A 19 24.47 40.51 -8.64
N SER A 20 24.66 40.27 -9.95
CA SER A 20 24.04 39.14 -10.61
C SER A 20 24.55 37.90 -9.88
N THR A 21 23.74 37.35 -8.98
CA THR A 21 23.97 36.00 -8.52
C THR A 21 23.93 35.13 -9.77
N ASN A 22 25.00 34.42 -10.06
CA ASN A 22 24.98 33.44 -11.13
C ASN A 22 23.87 32.45 -10.77
N ALA A 23 22.73 32.54 -11.45
CA ALA A 23 21.73 31.50 -11.41
C ALA A 23 22.42 30.27 -12.00
N TYR A 24 22.82 29.33 -11.15
CA TYR A 24 23.36 28.06 -11.62
C TYR A 24 22.33 27.45 -12.56
N ALA A 25 22.78 27.00 -13.74
CA ALA A 25 21.91 26.30 -14.68
C ALA A 25 21.38 25.03 -13.99
N VAL A 26 20.06 24.99 -13.73
CA VAL A 26 19.39 23.81 -13.18
C VAL A 26 18.46 23.27 -14.25
N VAL A 27 18.91 22.24 -14.95
CA VAL A 27 18.11 21.51 -15.94
C VAL A 27 17.04 20.70 -15.20
N PRO A 28 15.75 20.81 -15.58
CA PRO A 28 14.71 19.98 -14.99
C PRO A 28 14.95 18.48 -15.22
N VAL A 29 14.68 17.65 -14.22
CA VAL A 29 14.64 16.20 -14.35
C VAL A 29 13.19 15.77 -14.50
N ILE A 30 12.86 15.13 -15.62
CA ILE A 30 11.50 14.63 -15.93
C ILE A 30 11.47 13.12 -15.78
N LYS A 31 10.40 12.61 -15.19
CA LYS A 31 10.09 11.17 -15.15
C LYS A 31 8.65 10.95 -15.61
N THR A 32 8.48 10.30 -16.75
CA THR A 32 7.17 9.83 -17.21
C THR A 32 6.81 8.53 -16.49
N VAL A 33 5.54 8.39 -16.10
CA VAL A 33 5.03 7.13 -15.55
C VAL A 33 5.12 6.05 -16.62
N ARG A 34 5.49 4.82 -16.26
CA ARG A 34 5.47 3.69 -17.20
C ARG A 34 4.12 3.00 -17.17
N ALA A 35 3.72 2.42 -18.31
CA ALA A 35 2.52 1.58 -18.37
C ALA A 35 2.71 0.28 -17.57
N ALA A 36 3.92 -0.30 -17.60
CA ALA A 36 4.30 -1.46 -16.81
C ALA A 36 5.67 -1.25 -16.15
N ALA A 37 5.81 -1.75 -14.92
CA ALA A 37 7.07 -1.67 -14.19
C ALA A 37 8.22 -2.43 -14.88
N ALA A 38 7.94 -3.65 -15.34
CA ALA A 38 8.94 -4.56 -15.92
C ALA A 38 9.27 -4.28 -17.40
N ASP A 39 8.42 -3.54 -18.12
CA ASP A 39 8.61 -3.22 -19.53
C ASP A 39 8.58 -1.69 -19.72
N PRO A 40 9.76 -1.03 -19.70
CA PRO A 40 9.86 0.42 -19.84
C PRO A 40 9.44 0.95 -21.22
N LEU A 41 9.32 0.07 -22.22
CA LEU A 41 8.93 0.45 -23.58
C LEU A 41 7.45 0.16 -23.85
N ARG A 42 6.73 -0.46 -22.90
CA ARG A 42 5.30 -0.73 -23.05
C ARG A 42 4.53 0.58 -23.22
N PRO A 43 3.79 0.76 -24.32
CA PRO A 43 2.97 1.94 -24.50
C PRO A 43 1.74 1.90 -23.58
N HIS A 44 1.28 3.08 -23.17
CA HIS A 44 0.05 3.26 -22.40
C HIS A 44 -1.18 2.88 -23.24
N PRO A 45 -2.08 2.03 -22.75
CA PRO A 45 -3.23 1.58 -23.50
C PRO A 45 -4.29 2.67 -23.64
N GLY A 46 -4.95 2.70 -24.80
CA GLY A 46 -6.09 3.58 -25.08
C GLY A 46 -7.08 2.92 -26.04
N TYR A 47 -8.24 3.55 -26.20
CA TYR A 47 -9.17 3.26 -27.30
C TYR A 47 -9.75 4.56 -27.85
N PRO A 48 -10.22 4.59 -29.12
CA PRO A 48 -10.70 5.82 -29.74
C PRO A 48 -11.75 6.55 -28.90
N GLY A 49 -11.53 7.84 -28.68
CA GLY A 49 -12.44 8.70 -27.91
C GLY A 49 -12.38 8.54 -26.39
N LYS A 50 -11.54 7.65 -25.82
CA LYS A 50 -11.27 7.66 -24.38
C LYS A 50 -10.36 8.83 -24.02
N THR A 51 -10.79 9.64 -23.07
CA THR A 51 -9.90 10.59 -22.39
C THR A 51 -8.88 9.84 -21.56
N LEU A 52 -7.61 9.94 -21.96
CA LEU A 52 -6.45 9.45 -21.23
C LEU A 52 -5.84 10.58 -20.40
N ILE A 53 -5.10 10.21 -19.35
CA ILE A 53 -4.28 11.13 -18.56
C ILE A 53 -2.82 10.80 -18.88
N LEU A 54 -2.08 11.76 -19.40
CA LEU A 54 -0.62 11.66 -19.58
C LEU A 54 0.04 12.11 -18.28
N LYS A 55 1.00 11.31 -17.78
CA LYS A 55 1.42 11.33 -16.37
C LYS A 55 2.93 11.46 -16.25
N ALA A 56 3.39 12.50 -15.57
CA ALA A 56 4.80 12.72 -15.30
C ALA A 56 5.04 13.44 -13.96
N THR A 57 6.30 13.44 -13.55
CA THR A 57 6.84 14.29 -12.48
C THR A 57 8.01 15.09 -13.02
N ALA A 58 8.28 16.25 -12.42
CA ALA A 58 9.39 17.11 -12.79
C ALA A 58 10.01 17.79 -11.57
N ASN A 59 11.33 17.88 -11.52
CA ASN A 59 12.05 18.56 -10.44
C ASN A 59 13.21 19.39 -10.98
N ALA A 60 13.33 20.63 -10.52
CA ALA A 60 14.43 21.54 -10.83
C ALA A 60 15.03 22.18 -9.56
N GLY A 61 15.15 21.41 -8.47
CA GLY A 61 15.81 21.87 -7.23
C GLY A 61 15.07 23.03 -6.54
N GLY A 62 13.75 23.10 -6.69
CA GLY A 62 12.92 24.18 -6.16
C GLY A 62 12.78 25.40 -7.09
N ALA A 63 13.43 25.41 -8.25
CA ALA A 63 13.22 26.45 -9.25
C ALA A 63 11.80 26.39 -9.85
N PRO A 64 11.20 27.53 -10.21
CA PRO A 64 9.91 27.55 -10.88
C PRO A 64 10.00 26.91 -12.27
N MET A 65 8.97 26.14 -12.64
CA MET A 65 8.92 25.41 -13.90
C MET A 65 7.60 25.63 -14.64
N SER A 66 7.63 25.48 -15.96
CA SER A 66 6.46 25.36 -16.83
C SER A 66 6.56 24.10 -17.67
N TYR A 67 5.43 23.51 -18.02
CA TYR A 67 5.35 22.35 -18.92
C TYR A 67 4.66 22.71 -20.24
N ASP A 68 4.96 21.91 -21.26
CA ASP A 68 4.35 21.91 -22.59
C ASP A 68 4.21 20.45 -23.05
N TRP A 69 2.97 20.01 -23.23
CA TRP A 69 2.61 18.70 -23.76
C TRP A 69 2.20 18.81 -25.23
N ASP A 70 3.00 18.19 -26.09
CA ASP A 70 2.64 17.83 -27.47
C ASP A 70 2.07 16.41 -27.46
N PHE A 71 0.85 16.21 -27.98
CA PHE A 71 0.21 14.89 -28.00
C PHE A 71 0.66 13.99 -29.15
N GLY A 72 1.42 14.52 -30.13
CA GLY A 72 1.96 13.73 -31.23
C GLY A 72 0.95 13.30 -32.30
N ASP A 73 -0.27 13.83 -32.27
CA ASP A 73 -1.33 13.59 -33.28
C ASP A 73 -1.72 14.86 -34.07
N GLY A 74 -1.00 15.97 -33.85
CA GLY A 74 -1.27 17.27 -34.47
C GLY A 74 -2.32 18.13 -33.75
N SER A 75 -2.89 17.65 -32.64
CA SER A 75 -3.76 18.44 -31.78
C SER A 75 -3.00 19.61 -31.12
N PRO A 76 -3.69 20.69 -30.71
CA PRO A 76 -3.06 21.78 -29.98
C PRO A 76 -2.38 21.30 -28.70
N HIS A 77 -1.21 21.89 -28.41
CA HIS A 77 -0.46 21.62 -27.20
C HIS A 77 -1.21 22.11 -25.95
N VAL A 78 -0.89 21.51 -24.80
CA VAL A 78 -1.32 22.00 -23.49
C VAL A 78 -0.11 22.48 -22.70
N THR A 79 -0.14 23.74 -22.26
CA THR A 79 0.93 24.35 -21.48
C THR A 79 0.42 24.85 -20.14
N GLY A 80 1.31 24.95 -19.15
CA GLY A 80 0.95 25.46 -17.83
C GLY A 80 2.13 25.54 -16.86
N PRO A 81 1.94 26.17 -15.69
CA PRO A 81 2.93 26.13 -14.62
C PRO A 81 2.98 24.73 -13.98
N VAL A 82 4.16 24.29 -13.54
CA VAL A 82 4.29 23.12 -12.66
C VAL A 82 4.10 23.61 -11.22
N SER A 83 2.89 23.46 -10.69
CA SER A 83 2.54 23.85 -9.31
C SER A 83 2.93 22.80 -8.27
N ASP A 84 3.03 21.54 -8.68
CA ASP A 84 3.44 20.43 -7.84
C ASP A 84 4.46 19.57 -8.62
N PRO A 85 5.71 19.42 -8.15
CA PRO A 85 6.73 18.62 -8.85
C PRO A 85 6.35 17.14 -9.01
N TYR A 86 5.42 16.62 -8.20
CA TYR A 86 4.92 15.25 -8.31
C TYR A 86 3.72 15.13 -9.26
N ILE A 87 3.25 16.22 -9.86
CA ILE A 87 2.05 16.20 -10.71
C ILE A 87 2.28 17.10 -11.93
N VAL A 88 2.72 16.48 -13.02
CA VAL A 88 2.73 17.07 -14.36
C VAL A 88 1.83 16.22 -15.25
N GLU A 89 0.60 16.68 -15.47
CA GLU A 89 -0.40 15.91 -16.21
C GLU A 89 -1.18 16.74 -17.22
N ALA A 90 -1.67 16.07 -18.26
CA ALA A 90 -2.62 16.61 -19.22
C ALA A 90 -3.62 15.52 -19.64
N THR A 91 -4.83 15.90 -19.99
CA THR A 91 -5.84 14.98 -20.51
C THR A 91 -5.97 15.10 -22.03
N HIS A 92 -6.05 13.99 -22.74
CA HIS A 92 -6.25 13.99 -24.19
C HIS A 92 -7.04 12.75 -24.68
N SER A 93 -7.76 12.89 -25.80
CA SER A 93 -8.47 11.79 -26.45
C SER A 93 -8.01 11.63 -27.89
N TYR A 94 -7.51 10.44 -28.22
CA TYR A 94 -7.09 10.11 -29.58
C TYR A 94 -8.29 9.59 -30.38
N GLY A 95 -8.49 10.12 -31.59
CA GLY A 95 -9.66 9.79 -32.43
C GLY A 95 -9.53 8.50 -33.23
N SER A 96 -8.31 8.01 -33.44
CA SER A 96 -8.02 6.86 -34.30
C SER A 96 -7.19 5.80 -33.59
N ILE A 97 -7.37 4.54 -33.99
CA ILE A 97 -6.48 3.43 -33.61
C ILE A 97 -5.10 3.71 -34.21
N GLY A 98 -4.06 3.53 -33.40
CA GLY A 98 -2.69 3.83 -33.80
C GLY A 98 -1.73 3.91 -32.62
N SER A 99 -0.45 4.04 -32.95
CA SER A 99 0.61 4.33 -31.98
C SER A 99 0.90 5.83 -32.01
N PHE A 100 0.97 6.45 -30.85
CA PHE A 100 1.25 7.87 -30.68
C PHE A 100 2.40 8.05 -29.70
N THR A 101 3.21 9.10 -29.91
CA THR A 101 4.29 9.48 -29.00
C THR A 101 4.07 10.92 -28.60
N ALA A 102 3.53 11.12 -27.41
CA ALA A 102 3.44 12.46 -26.84
C ALA A 102 4.81 12.88 -26.29
N ILE A 103 5.11 14.17 -26.35
CA ILE A 103 6.37 14.76 -25.89
C ILE A 103 6.05 15.78 -24.81
N LEU A 104 6.62 15.57 -23.62
CA LEU A 104 6.62 16.55 -22.55
C LEU A 104 7.92 17.35 -22.59
N LYS A 105 7.80 18.67 -22.67
CA LYS A 105 8.90 19.60 -22.39
C LYS A 105 8.65 20.29 -21.05
N VAL A 106 9.66 20.31 -20.17
CA VAL A 106 9.63 21.10 -18.94
C VAL A 106 10.78 22.11 -18.95
N THR A 107 10.46 23.37 -18.67
CA THR A 107 11.40 24.49 -18.69
C THR A 107 11.52 25.09 -17.30
N ASN A 108 12.74 25.28 -16.82
CA ASN A 108 13.05 26.13 -15.68
C ASN A 108 12.87 27.59 -16.11
N THR A 109 11.88 28.28 -15.56
CA THR A 109 11.50 29.62 -16.04
C THR A 109 12.47 30.72 -15.56
N SER A 110 13.37 30.41 -14.64
CA SER A 110 14.41 31.33 -14.18
C SER A 110 15.67 31.32 -15.06
N THR A 111 16.00 30.18 -15.66
CA THR A 111 17.24 30.00 -16.44
C THR A 111 17.02 29.65 -17.91
N ALA A 112 15.78 29.40 -18.31
CA ALA A 112 15.38 28.89 -19.63
C ALA A 112 15.92 27.50 -20.01
N GLU A 113 16.64 26.83 -19.09
CA GLU A 113 17.04 25.43 -19.24
C GLU A 113 15.82 24.52 -19.32
N PHE A 114 15.89 23.48 -20.13
CA PHE A 114 14.76 22.58 -20.32
C PHE A 114 15.21 21.13 -20.53
N ALA A 115 14.27 20.22 -20.26
CA ALA A 115 14.38 18.82 -20.61
C ALA A 115 13.14 18.37 -21.38
N ILE A 116 13.26 17.25 -22.09
CA ILE A 116 12.17 16.60 -22.82
C ILE A 116 12.05 15.13 -22.42
N ALA A 117 10.84 14.60 -22.45
CA ALA A 117 10.57 13.18 -22.22
C ALA A 117 9.44 12.69 -23.13
N ASN A 118 9.54 11.43 -23.56
CA ASN A 118 8.52 10.78 -24.40
C ASN A 118 7.50 10.04 -23.54
N TYR A 119 6.26 9.97 -24.04
CA TYR A 119 5.15 9.23 -23.46
C TYR A 119 4.43 8.44 -24.58
N SER A 120 4.75 7.16 -24.69
CA SER A 120 4.26 6.28 -25.76
C SER A 120 2.86 5.75 -25.46
N ILE A 121 1.95 5.80 -26.44
CA ILE A 121 0.55 5.43 -26.29
C ILE A 121 0.14 4.49 -27.44
N GLN A 122 -0.63 3.46 -27.11
CA GLN A 122 -1.20 2.52 -28.06
C GLN A 122 -2.73 2.55 -27.98
N VAL A 123 -3.35 3.14 -28.99
CA VAL A 123 -4.80 3.18 -29.13
C VAL A 123 -5.25 1.99 -29.95
N SER A 124 -6.08 1.14 -29.35
CA SER A 124 -6.56 -0.12 -29.92
C SER A 124 -8.09 -0.21 -29.85
N ALA A 125 -8.67 -1.31 -30.36
CA ALA A 125 -10.10 -1.55 -30.22
C ALA A 125 -10.52 -1.56 -28.74
N LYS A 126 -11.73 -1.07 -28.45
CA LYS A 126 -12.29 -1.10 -27.10
C LYS A 126 -12.57 -2.55 -26.70
N THR A 127 -11.89 -3.02 -25.66
CA THR A 127 -12.10 -4.35 -25.06
C THR A 127 -12.08 -4.24 -23.54
N LEU A 128 -12.63 -5.25 -22.85
CA LEU A 128 -12.55 -5.32 -21.39
C LEU A 128 -11.10 -5.25 -20.88
N ALA A 129 -10.17 -5.93 -21.55
CA ALA A 129 -8.75 -5.91 -21.17
C ALA A 129 -8.14 -4.49 -21.29
N THR A 130 -8.46 -3.76 -22.36
CA THR A 130 -8.02 -2.37 -22.53
C THR A 130 -8.63 -1.46 -21.45
N GLU A 131 -9.92 -1.62 -21.15
CA GLU A 131 -10.60 -0.84 -20.11
C GLU A 131 -10.02 -1.12 -18.71
N VAL A 132 -9.74 -2.39 -18.39
CA VAL A 132 -9.10 -2.79 -17.13
C VAL A 132 -7.72 -2.15 -16.98
N ASN A 133 -6.87 -2.20 -18.01
CA ASN A 133 -5.54 -1.60 -17.91
C ASN A 133 -5.59 -0.08 -17.74
N ILE A 134 -6.50 0.61 -18.44
CA ILE A 134 -6.69 2.05 -18.26
C ILE A 134 -7.17 2.35 -16.84
N ALA A 135 -8.12 1.57 -16.30
CA ALA A 135 -8.61 1.74 -14.94
C ALA A 135 -7.51 1.53 -13.89
N ILE A 136 -6.63 0.53 -14.09
CA ILE A 136 -5.44 0.32 -13.24
C ILE A 136 -4.55 1.56 -13.28
N GLU A 137 -4.17 2.04 -14.46
CA GLU A 137 -3.29 3.20 -14.57
C GLU A 137 -3.89 4.47 -13.95
N ASP A 138 -5.20 4.68 -14.11
CA ASP A 138 -5.90 5.82 -13.52
C ASP A 138 -5.98 5.70 -11.99
N GLY A 139 -6.21 4.49 -11.46
CA GLY A 139 -6.19 4.21 -10.03
C GLY A 139 -4.81 4.45 -9.38
N LEU A 140 -3.73 3.92 -9.98
CA LEU A 140 -2.37 4.14 -9.47
C LEU A 140 -1.99 5.61 -9.49
N TRP A 141 -2.37 6.33 -10.54
CA TRP A 141 -2.11 7.76 -10.63
C TRP A 141 -2.92 8.55 -9.60
N TYR A 142 -4.17 8.16 -9.35
CA TYR A 142 -4.97 8.74 -8.29
C TYR A 142 -4.31 8.58 -6.92
N LEU A 143 -3.85 7.36 -6.58
CA LEU A 143 -3.12 7.10 -5.34
C LEU A 143 -1.82 7.92 -5.26
N HIS A 144 -1.03 7.97 -6.33
CA HIS A 144 0.20 8.77 -6.39
C HIS A 144 -0.04 10.25 -6.11
N LYS A 145 -1.04 10.85 -6.77
CA LYS A 145 -1.33 12.28 -6.64
C LYS A 145 -1.89 12.64 -5.26
N THR A 146 -2.67 11.75 -4.67
CA THR A 146 -3.34 11.96 -3.38
C THR A 146 -2.46 11.69 -2.16
N MET A 147 -1.34 10.97 -2.34
CA MET A 147 -0.40 10.69 -1.25
C MET A 147 0.12 11.99 -0.61
N GLY A 148 -0.03 12.10 0.71
CA GLY A 148 0.61 13.13 1.52
C GLY A 148 2.11 12.88 1.56
N ARG A 149 2.90 13.87 1.12
CA ARG A 149 4.37 13.79 1.08
C ARG A 149 4.97 14.71 2.13
N SER A 150 5.90 14.20 2.91
CA SER A 150 6.61 14.95 3.94
C SER A 150 8.05 14.43 4.09
N THR A 151 8.75 14.94 5.09
CA THR A 151 10.06 14.45 5.52
C THR A 151 9.98 14.18 7.02
N VAL A 152 10.30 12.96 7.44
CA VAL A 152 10.36 12.55 8.84
C VAL A 152 11.80 12.20 9.16
N THR A 153 12.39 12.86 10.16
CA THR A 153 13.81 12.69 10.56
C THR A 153 14.78 12.72 9.37
N GLY A 154 14.59 13.67 8.45
CA GLY A 154 15.42 13.83 7.25
C GLY A 154 15.16 12.82 6.13
N THR A 155 14.27 11.86 6.33
CA THR A 155 13.92 10.82 5.33
C THR A 155 12.63 11.19 4.60
N PRO A 156 12.60 11.12 3.25
CA PRO A 156 11.38 11.22 2.47
C PRO A 156 10.31 10.23 2.96
N TYR A 157 9.14 10.76 3.30
CA TYR A 157 8.02 9.99 3.85
C TYR A 157 6.75 10.23 3.02
N GLY A 158 5.87 9.24 2.96
CA GLY A 158 4.62 9.29 2.21
C GLY A 158 3.54 8.51 2.94
N THR A 159 2.32 9.03 2.96
CA THR A 159 1.20 8.37 3.64
C THR A 159 -0.14 8.84 3.06
N TRP A 160 -1.14 7.96 3.16
CA TRP A 160 -2.55 8.20 2.95
C TRP A 160 -3.33 8.18 4.28
N PHE A 161 -2.68 8.35 5.43
CA PHE A 161 -3.40 8.51 6.70
C PHE A 161 -4.34 9.74 6.68
N GLN A 162 -3.98 10.76 5.90
CA GLN A 162 -4.79 11.93 5.61
C GLN A 162 -4.69 12.25 4.11
N CYS A 163 -5.75 12.85 3.55
CA CYS A 163 -5.76 13.37 2.18
C CYS A 163 -5.55 14.89 2.21
N PRO A 164 -4.32 15.41 2.34
CA PRO A 164 -4.09 16.87 2.33
C PRO A 164 -4.51 17.52 1.00
N LYS A 165 -4.61 16.72 -0.07
CA LYS A 165 -5.03 17.14 -1.41
C LYS A 165 -6.50 16.82 -1.72
N GLY A 166 -7.28 16.42 -0.71
CA GLY A 166 -8.65 15.94 -0.87
C GLY A 166 -8.74 14.54 -1.51
N GLY A 167 -9.96 14.04 -1.69
CA GLY A 167 -10.24 12.72 -2.25
C GLY A 167 -10.63 11.67 -1.20
N SER A 168 -10.59 10.41 -1.61
CA SER A 168 -11.09 9.25 -0.85
C SER A 168 -10.06 8.12 -0.74
N ALA A 169 -8.79 8.41 -1.02
CA ALA A 169 -7.69 7.44 -0.91
C ALA A 169 -7.18 7.26 0.53
N CYS A 170 -7.69 8.02 1.50
CA CYS A 170 -7.18 8.06 2.87
C CYS A 170 -8.16 7.56 3.90
N ALA A 171 -7.62 7.06 5.01
CA ALA A 171 -8.37 6.70 6.21
C ALA A 171 -7.49 6.94 7.45
N PHE A 172 -8.11 7.24 8.59
CA PHE A 172 -7.42 7.42 9.87
C PHE A 172 -7.03 6.08 10.54
N TYR A 173 -6.59 5.11 9.72
CA TYR A 173 -6.10 3.81 10.16
C TYR A 173 -4.77 3.53 9.44
N PRO A 174 -3.70 3.17 10.15
CA PRO A 174 -2.40 2.87 9.55
C PRO A 174 -2.45 1.84 8.41
N ALA A 175 -3.43 0.92 8.41
CA ALA A 175 -3.60 -0.08 7.37
C ALA A 175 -3.91 0.47 5.96
N ILE A 176 -4.33 1.74 5.85
CA ILE A 176 -4.55 2.37 4.53
C ILE A 176 -3.26 2.47 3.71
N ASP A 177 -2.12 2.66 4.37
CA ASP A 177 -0.82 2.78 3.71
C ASP A 177 -0.41 1.46 3.04
N PRO A 178 -0.32 0.32 3.75
CA PRO A 178 -0.02 -0.95 3.11
C PRO A 178 -1.09 -1.38 2.08
N GLN A 179 -2.37 -1.08 2.30
CA GLN A 179 -3.42 -1.39 1.33
C GLN A 179 -3.23 -0.64 0.00
N ASN A 180 -2.94 0.67 0.06
CA ASN A 180 -2.71 1.46 -1.15
C ASN A 180 -1.38 1.10 -1.83
N ILE A 181 -0.36 0.74 -1.06
CA ILE A 181 0.93 0.27 -1.61
C ILE A 181 0.75 -1.04 -2.38
N GLN A 182 -0.03 -1.98 -1.84
CA GLN A 182 -0.28 -3.26 -2.49
C GLN A 182 -0.79 -3.06 -3.92
N ALA A 183 -1.63 -2.05 -4.18
CA ALA A 183 -2.11 -1.73 -5.53
C ALA A 183 -0.98 -1.48 -6.54
N PHE A 184 0.13 -0.85 -6.11
CA PHE A 184 1.32 -0.65 -6.94
C PHE A 184 2.14 -1.94 -7.07
N GLU A 185 2.35 -2.63 -5.95
CA GLU A 185 3.25 -3.78 -5.88
C GLU A 185 2.72 -5.00 -6.65
N VAL A 186 1.39 -5.24 -6.63
CA VAL A 186 0.78 -6.37 -7.35
C VAL A 186 0.88 -6.25 -8.87
N VAL A 187 1.11 -5.04 -9.39
CA VAL A 187 1.40 -4.80 -10.81
C VAL A 187 2.88 -4.53 -11.09
N GLY A 188 3.74 -4.75 -10.09
CA GLY A 188 5.19 -4.77 -10.19
C GLY A 188 5.89 -3.44 -9.92
N PHE A 189 5.19 -2.37 -9.53
CA PHE A 189 5.85 -1.13 -9.10
C PHE A 189 6.30 -1.30 -7.65
N LEU A 190 7.60 -1.49 -7.47
CA LEU A 190 8.22 -1.76 -6.18
C LEU A 190 9.11 -0.60 -5.73
N GLU A 191 9.40 -0.53 -4.44
CA GLU A 191 10.42 0.39 -3.91
C GLU A 191 11.85 0.09 -4.41
N SER A 192 12.11 -1.15 -4.83
CA SER A 192 13.34 -1.59 -5.49
C SER A 192 13.33 -1.35 -7.00
N GLY A 193 12.25 -0.75 -7.51
CA GLY A 193 12.00 -0.48 -8.93
C GLY A 193 12.95 0.55 -9.54
N SER A 194 12.70 0.88 -10.80
CA SER A 194 13.54 1.82 -11.54
C SER A 194 13.43 3.24 -10.95
N PRO A 195 14.54 3.95 -10.67
CA PRO A 195 14.48 5.31 -10.16
C PRO A 195 13.95 6.32 -11.19
N GLN A 196 13.79 5.90 -12.45
CA GLN A 196 13.22 6.70 -13.53
C GLN A 196 11.69 6.64 -13.59
N ASP A 197 11.06 5.79 -12.79
CA ASP A 197 9.61 5.75 -12.66
C ASP A 197 9.16 6.53 -11.39
N PRO A 198 8.20 7.47 -11.50
CA PRO A 198 7.62 8.15 -10.35
C PRO A 198 7.05 7.23 -9.26
N TYR A 199 6.53 6.05 -9.63
CA TYR A 199 5.91 5.14 -8.67
C TYR A 199 6.93 4.45 -7.77
N THR A 200 8.17 4.24 -8.22
CA THR A 200 9.25 3.74 -7.35
C THR A 200 9.46 4.63 -6.13
N GLU A 201 9.45 5.96 -6.33
CA GLU A 201 9.57 6.93 -5.25
C GLU A 201 8.33 6.96 -4.36
N THR A 202 7.15 6.74 -4.94
CA THR A 202 5.88 6.68 -4.22
C THR A 202 5.84 5.50 -3.26
N VAL A 203 6.15 4.31 -3.78
CA VAL A 203 6.20 3.07 -2.99
C VAL A 203 7.31 3.17 -1.94
N SER A 204 8.51 3.66 -2.31
CA SER A 204 9.62 3.80 -1.35
C SER A 204 9.28 4.69 -0.16
N ARG A 205 8.58 5.81 -0.39
CA ARG A 205 8.10 6.69 0.67
C ARG A 205 7.04 6.04 1.56
N ALA A 206 6.08 5.37 0.94
CA ALA A 206 4.96 4.79 1.65
C ALA A 206 5.36 3.53 2.43
N MET A 207 6.37 2.78 1.96
CA MET A 207 6.97 1.68 2.74
C MET A 207 7.57 2.17 4.06
N LYS A 208 8.00 3.43 4.17
CA LYS A 208 8.41 4.02 5.45
C LYS A 208 7.22 4.15 6.40
N ALA A 209 6.02 4.45 5.91
CA ALA A 209 4.81 4.46 6.72
C ALA A 209 4.40 3.06 7.18
N VAL A 210 4.49 2.06 6.30
CA VAL A 210 4.28 0.64 6.66
C VAL A 210 5.21 0.23 7.79
N LEU A 211 6.52 0.45 7.64
CA LEU A 211 7.50 0.10 8.67
C LEU A 211 7.31 0.90 9.97
N ASN A 212 6.87 2.15 9.87
CA ASN A 212 6.58 2.99 11.04
C ASN A 212 5.34 2.52 11.81
N GLY A 213 4.37 1.87 11.13
CA GLY A 213 3.17 1.33 11.73
C GLY A 213 3.36 -0.03 12.42
N LEU A 214 4.57 -0.58 12.43
CA LEU A 214 4.89 -1.86 13.06
C LEU A 214 5.68 -1.69 14.37
N GLY A 215 5.55 -2.67 15.25
CA GLY A 215 6.31 -2.76 16.50
C GLY A 215 6.52 -4.21 16.92
N SER A 216 7.58 -4.45 17.69
CA SER A 216 7.90 -5.79 18.21
C SER A 216 7.43 -5.97 19.65
N SER A 217 6.99 -7.18 20.01
CA SER A 217 6.63 -7.55 21.38
C SER A 217 7.14 -8.95 21.73
N PRO A 218 7.51 -9.21 23.00
CA PRO A 218 7.88 -10.55 23.42
C PRO A 218 6.69 -11.50 23.36
N ILE A 219 6.93 -12.77 23.02
CA ILE A 219 5.90 -13.81 22.94
C ILE A 219 6.29 -15.08 23.69
N PRO A 220 5.32 -15.87 24.18
CA PRO A 220 5.58 -17.16 24.78
C PRO A 220 5.99 -18.19 23.72
N ASN A 221 6.65 -19.27 24.15
CA ASN A 221 6.95 -20.42 23.30
C ASN A 221 5.92 -21.57 23.44
N THR A 222 4.83 -21.32 24.17
CA THR A 222 3.74 -22.27 24.35
C THR A 222 2.42 -21.54 24.57
N LYS A 223 1.36 -22.08 23.99
CA LYS A 223 -0.01 -21.56 24.08
C LYS A 223 -0.99 -22.71 23.93
N THR A 224 -2.12 -22.68 24.64
CA THR A 224 -3.16 -23.72 24.56
C THR A 224 -4.42 -23.17 23.91
N LEU A 225 -4.92 -23.87 22.90
CA LEU A 225 -6.11 -23.49 22.13
C LEU A 225 -7.18 -24.58 22.25
N PHE A 226 -8.44 -24.18 22.44
CA PHE A 226 -9.57 -25.10 22.27
C PHE A 226 -9.80 -25.39 20.78
N THR A 227 -10.02 -26.66 20.45
CA THR A 227 -10.14 -27.13 19.06
C THR A 227 -11.55 -27.60 18.69
N ASN A 228 -12.54 -27.36 19.55
CA ASN A 228 -13.92 -27.70 19.26
C ASN A 228 -14.92 -26.74 19.94
N PRO A 229 -16.15 -26.58 19.39
CA PRO A 229 -17.15 -25.69 19.95
C PRO A 229 -17.65 -26.12 21.33
N ALA A 230 -17.53 -27.41 21.67
CA ALA A 230 -17.94 -27.95 22.96
C ALA A 230 -16.90 -27.74 24.08
N LEU A 231 -15.72 -27.17 23.77
CA LEU A 231 -14.64 -26.90 24.73
C LEU A 231 -14.13 -28.13 25.47
N THR A 232 -14.10 -29.29 24.80
CA THR A 232 -13.67 -30.56 25.39
C THR A 232 -12.29 -31.01 24.91
N THR A 233 -11.77 -30.42 23.84
CA THR A 233 -10.47 -30.77 23.27
C THR A 233 -9.60 -29.53 23.13
N THR A 234 -8.33 -29.68 23.48
CA THR A 234 -7.32 -28.62 23.33
C THR A 234 -6.10 -29.11 22.57
N VAL A 235 -5.32 -28.18 22.05
CA VAL A 235 -3.99 -28.40 21.49
C VAL A 235 -3.02 -27.38 22.06
N THR A 236 -1.79 -27.80 22.33
CA THR A 236 -0.70 -26.90 22.69
C THR A 236 0.11 -26.58 21.44
N VAL A 237 0.36 -25.29 21.19
CA VAL A 237 1.13 -24.78 20.06
C VAL A 237 2.31 -23.95 20.57
N ASN A 238 3.40 -23.91 19.81
CA ASN A 238 4.45 -22.91 19.99
C ASN A 238 4.17 -21.76 19.00
N PRO A 239 3.75 -20.57 19.46
CA PRO A 239 3.51 -19.45 18.55
C PRO A 239 4.80 -18.74 18.13
N ASP A 240 5.93 -18.94 18.82
CA ASP A 240 7.26 -18.46 18.43
C ASP A 240 7.94 -19.50 17.55
N THR A 241 7.53 -19.56 16.28
CA THR A 241 7.92 -20.67 15.40
C THR A 241 9.39 -20.64 15.02
N ASN A 242 10.00 -19.44 14.99
CA ASN A 242 11.42 -19.27 14.69
C ASN A 242 12.31 -19.24 15.95
N GLY A 243 11.73 -19.23 17.15
CA GLY A 243 12.43 -19.33 18.43
C GLY A 243 13.19 -18.08 18.86
N ASN A 244 12.86 -16.91 18.30
CA ASN A 244 13.56 -15.66 18.59
C ASN A 244 12.95 -14.87 19.77
N GLY A 245 11.83 -15.35 20.34
CA GLY A 245 11.12 -14.78 21.46
C GLY A 245 10.33 -13.51 21.14
N LEU A 246 10.15 -13.17 19.87
CA LEU A 246 9.54 -11.92 19.41
C LEU A 246 8.42 -12.17 18.40
N SER A 247 7.42 -11.31 18.46
CA SER A 247 6.46 -11.10 17.38
C SER A 247 6.54 -9.67 16.87
N VAL A 248 6.04 -9.45 15.66
CA VAL A 248 5.85 -8.13 15.07
C VAL A 248 4.40 -7.96 14.67
N GLY A 249 3.79 -6.84 15.01
CA GLY A 249 2.42 -6.52 14.59
C GLY A 249 2.21 -5.02 14.48
N PRO A 250 1.03 -4.57 14.02
CA PRO A 250 0.69 -3.16 14.02
C PRO A 250 0.84 -2.56 15.42
N ASN A 251 1.45 -1.38 15.52
CA ASN A 251 1.71 -0.69 16.79
C ASN A 251 0.58 0.27 17.20
N SER A 252 -0.62 0.07 16.66
CA SER A 252 -1.83 0.84 16.91
C SER A 252 -2.97 -0.07 17.35
N SER A 253 -4.17 0.47 17.62
CA SER A 253 -5.34 -0.33 17.99
C SER A 253 -5.82 -1.25 16.85
N GLN A 254 -6.71 -2.21 17.13
CA GLN A 254 -7.29 -3.07 16.08
C GLN A 254 -6.23 -3.87 15.29
N GLN A 255 -5.19 -4.33 15.99
CA GLN A 255 -3.96 -4.85 15.39
C GLN A 255 -4.21 -5.98 14.40
N ILE A 256 -5.14 -6.89 14.72
CA ILE A 256 -5.44 -8.05 13.87
C ILE A 256 -6.19 -7.65 12.60
N TYR A 257 -7.12 -6.70 12.70
CA TYR A 257 -7.88 -6.19 11.56
C TYR A 257 -6.97 -5.51 10.53
N GLN A 258 -5.89 -4.90 11.02
CA GLN A 258 -4.93 -4.18 10.20
C GLN A 258 -3.78 -5.06 9.70
N GLY A 259 -3.33 -6.02 10.49
CA GLY A 259 -2.06 -6.72 10.31
C GLY A 259 -1.91 -7.45 8.97
N GLY A 260 -3.00 -7.98 8.41
CA GLY A 260 -2.98 -8.71 7.15
C GLY A 260 -2.52 -7.84 5.99
N MET A 261 -2.94 -6.56 5.97
CA MET A 261 -2.52 -5.61 4.94
C MET A 261 -1.03 -5.31 5.05
N PHE A 262 -0.50 -5.13 6.28
CA PHE A 262 0.93 -4.94 6.50
C PHE A 262 1.75 -6.15 6.02
N LEU A 263 1.24 -7.36 6.29
CA LEU A 263 1.88 -8.61 5.90
C LEU A 263 1.91 -8.73 4.37
N ASP A 264 0.77 -8.48 3.71
CA ASP A 264 0.65 -8.46 2.26
C ASP A 264 1.61 -7.47 1.61
N ALA A 265 1.73 -6.24 2.14
CA ALA A 265 2.64 -5.23 1.59
C ALA A 265 4.13 -5.66 1.72
N LEU A 266 4.53 -6.25 2.84
CA LEU A 266 5.91 -6.74 3.00
C LEU A 266 6.22 -7.93 2.06
N VAL A 267 5.24 -8.81 1.83
CA VAL A 267 5.36 -9.92 0.88
C VAL A 267 5.43 -9.37 -0.56
N ALA A 268 4.52 -8.48 -0.92
CA ALA A 268 4.41 -7.91 -2.27
C ALA A 268 5.59 -6.99 -2.63
N ALA A 269 6.27 -6.39 -1.64
CA ALA A 269 7.52 -5.67 -1.83
C ALA A 269 8.63 -6.54 -2.49
N ASN A 270 8.51 -7.87 -2.42
CA ASN A 270 9.36 -8.84 -3.11
C ASN A 270 10.87 -8.60 -2.90
N ASN A 271 11.24 -8.27 -1.65
CA ASN A 271 12.62 -7.99 -1.27
C ASN A 271 12.94 -8.56 0.12
N PRO A 272 12.90 -9.90 0.29
CA PRO A 272 13.02 -10.55 1.60
C PRO A 272 14.34 -10.23 2.33
N ALA A 273 15.41 -9.94 1.58
CA ALA A 273 16.73 -9.63 2.13
C ALA A 273 16.88 -8.16 2.58
N LYS A 274 15.92 -7.28 2.26
CA LYS A 274 16.02 -5.87 2.64
C LYS A 274 15.99 -5.73 4.16
N VAL A 275 16.99 -5.02 4.68
CA VAL A 275 17.05 -4.65 6.10
C VAL A 275 16.07 -3.52 6.38
N VAL A 276 15.32 -3.64 7.49
CA VAL A 276 14.45 -2.58 8.00
C VAL A 276 15.30 -1.38 8.40
N ASP A 277 15.06 -0.26 7.74
CA ASP A 277 15.86 0.96 7.80
C ASP A 277 15.04 2.19 8.26
N PHE A 278 13.79 1.98 8.68
CA PHE A 278 12.92 3.03 9.20
C PHE A 278 11.91 2.48 10.23
N GLY A 279 11.47 3.34 11.15
CA GLY A 279 10.44 3.01 12.14
C GLY A 279 10.95 2.28 13.38
N PRO A 280 10.03 1.83 14.26
CA PRO A 280 10.37 1.23 15.56
C PRO A 280 11.18 -0.06 15.51
N LEU A 281 11.19 -0.74 14.36
CA LEU A 281 11.88 -2.01 14.16
C LEU A 281 13.35 -1.85 13.72
N VAL A 282 13.86 -0.62 13.62
CA VAL A 282 15.27 -0.37 13.26
C VAL A 282 16.20 -0.85 14.37
N GLY A 283 17.18 -1.66 13.98
CA GLY A 283 18.20 -2.22 14.87
C GLY A 283 18.38 -3.73 14.65
N GLY A 284 19.57 -4.25 14.96
CA GLY A 284 19.82 -5.70 14.92
C GLY A 284 19.86 -6.35 13.53
N GLY A 285 19.77 -5.58 12.43
CA GLY A 285 19.87 -6.11 11.06
C GLY A 285 18.63 -6.87 10.59
N ARG A 286 17.47 -6.68 11.23
CA ARG A 286 16.20 -7.34 10.89
C ARG A 286 15.84 -7.14 9.42
N THR A 287 15.58 -8.23 8.70
CA THR A 287 15.14 -8.17 7.29
C THR A 287 13.62 -8.13 7.15
N TYR A 288 13.12 -7.86 5.94
CA TYR A 288 11.71 -8.00 5.61
C TYR A 288 11.23 -9.43 5.82
N LEU A 289 12.03 -10.43 5.46
CA LEU A 289 11.71 -11.84 5.69
C LEU A 289 11.54 -12.16 7.17
N GLN A 290 12.44 -11.66 8.03
CA GLN A 290 12.34 -11.85 9.48
C GLN A 290 11.15 -11.08 10.07
N THR A 291 10.82 -9.93 9.51
CA THR A 291 9.61 -9.17 9.88
C THR A 291 8.35 -9.96 9.52
N ILE A 292 8.27 -10.53 8.31
CA ILE A 292 7.16 -11.39 7.86
C ILE A 292 7.02 -12.62 8.78
N GLN A 293 8.13 -13.28 9.12
CA GLN A 293 8.10 -14.42 10.03
C GLN A 293 7.58 -14.04 11.42
N ASP A 294 8.06 -12.94 12.00
CA ASP A 294 7.59 -12.51 13.33
C ASP A 294 6.13 -11.99 13.29
N MET A 295 5.62 -11.60 12.12
CA MET A 295 4.19 -11.31 11.90
C MET A 295 3.34 -12.59 11.80
N VAL A 296 3.89 -13.68 11.26
CA VAL A 296 3.27 -15.02 11.35
C VAL A 296 3.17 -15.45 12.83
N ASP A 297 4.25 -15.24 13.59
CA ASP A 297 4.29 -15.53 15.03
C ASP A 297 3.30 -14.65 15.81
N PHE A 298 3.14 -13.38 15.42
CA PHE A 298 2.11 -12.49 15.96
C PHE A 298 0.70 -13.05 15.79
N TYR A 299 0.33 -13.49 14.58
CA TYR A 299 -1.00 -14.06 14.33
C TYR A 299 -1.21 -15.37 15.07
N ALA A 300 -0.20 -16.26 15.14
CA ALA A 300 -0.27 -17.49 15.93
C ALA A 300 -0.44 -17.18 17.43
N ASN A 301 0.31 -16.20 17.96
CA ASN A 301 0.21 -15.76 19.35
C ASN A 301 -1.12 -15.06 19.66
N CYS A 302 -1.73 -14.38 18.70
CA CYS A 302 -2.95 -13.60 18.96
C CYS A 302 -4.26 -14.32 18.64
N GLN A 303 -4.20 -15.54 18.11
CA GLN A 303 -5.38 -16.37 17.89
C GLN A 303 -6.17 -16.58 19.20
N ASP A 304 -7.50 -16.60 19.20
CA ASP A 304 -8.23 -16.76 20.46
C ASP A 304 -7.98 -18.14 21.06
N GLU A 305 -7.69 -18.17 22.35
CA GLU A 305 -7.51 -19.43 23.10
C GLU A 305 -8.83 -20.19 23.25
N GLY A 306 -9.94 -19.46 23.24
CA GLY A 306 -11.24 -19.96 23.62
C GLY A 306 -11.37 -20.14 25.13
N GLY A 307 -12.51 -20.67 25.55
CA GLY A 307 -12.78 -21.00 26.94
C GLY A 307 -14.14 -20.50 27.41
N ASN A 308 -14.34 -20.60 28.73
CA ASN A 308 -15.54 -20.16 29.41
C ASN A 308 -15.15 -19.23 30.55
N ASP A 309 -15.52 -17.96 30.43
CA ASP A 309 -15.26 -16.92 31.44
C ASP A 309 -16.39 -16.78 32.48
N GLY A 310 -17.37 -17.71 32.44
CA GLY A 310 -18.56 -17.70 33.29
C GLY A 310 -19.72 -16.88 32.73
N PHE A 311 -19.51 -16.11 31.65
CA PHE A 311 -20.54 -15.31 30.98
C PHE A 311 -20.72 -15.70 29.51
N SER A 312 -19.65 -16.15 28.85
CA SER A 312 -19.66 -16.62 27.47
C SER A 312 -18.73 -17.83 27.32
N SER A 313 -19.16 -18.80 26.51
CA SER A 313 -18.35 -19.93 26.08
C SER A 313 -18.02 -19.76 24.60
N ARG A 314 -16.74 -19.65 24.27
CA ARG A 314 -16.28 -19.47 22.89
C ARG A 314 -15.20 -20.48 22.53
N PRO A 315 -15.24 -21.10 21.34
CA PRO A 315 -14.17 -21.97 20.88
C PRO A 315 -12.86 -21.19 20.75
N GLY A 316 -11.75 -21.92 20.73
CA GLY A 316 -10.47 -21.36 20.29
C GLY A 316 -10.39 -21.29 18.78
N GLY A 317 -9.33 -20.65 18.28
CA GLY A 317 -9.20 -20.35 16.87
C GLY A 317 -9.75 -18.96 16.53
N GLY A 318 -9.48 -18.54 15.31
CA GLY A 318 -9.85 -17.22 14.81
C GLY A 318 -9.29 -16.04 15.62
N TRP A 319 -9.74 -14.84 15.26
CA TRP A 319 -9.26 -13.58 15.83
C TRP A 319 -10.32 -12.48 15.87
N ARG A 320 -10.10 -11.53 16.79
CA ARG A 320 -10.84 -10.27 16.92
C ARG A 320 -9.88 -9.09 16.88
N TYR A 321 -10.40 -7.88 16.99
CA TYR A 321 -9.63 -6.64 16.84
C TYR A 321 -8.38 -6.58 17.73
N ASP A 322 -8.49 -7.09 18.96
CA ASP A 322 -7.38 -7.17 19.93
C ASP A 322 -6.88 -8.61 20.06
N CYS A 323 -5.60 -8.74 20.41
CA CYS A 323 -4.91 -10.02 20.62
C CYS A 323 -5.62 -10.86 21.70
N ASN A 324 -5.96 -12.13 21.39
CA ASN A 324 -6.69 -13.04 22.28
C ASN A 324 -8.04 -12.47 22.80
N GLY A 325 -8.71 -11.64 21.99
CA GLY A 325 -9.94 -10.94 22.34
C GLY A 325 -11.24 -11.61 21.88
N GLY A 326 -11.22 -12.90 21.52
CA GLY A 326 -12.33 -13.59 20.86
C GLY A 326 -12.16 -13.70 19.35
N ALA A 327 -13.26 -13.99 18.63
CA ALA A 327 -13.27 -14.12 17.18
C ALA A 327 -14.55 -13.55 16.54
N ASP A 328 -14.42 -12.93 15.36
CA ASP A 328 -15.55 -12.58 14.48
C ASP A 328 -15.16 -12.54 12.99
N ASN A 329 -16.11 -12.80 12.10
CA ASN A 329 -15.85 -12.88 10.66
C ASN A 329 -15.66 -11.50 9.99
N SER A 330 -15.64 -10.39 10.73
CA SER A 330 -15.19 -9.10 10.18
C SER A 330 -13.67 -8.98 10.18
N VAL A 331 -13.02 -9.57 11.20
CA VAL A 331 -11.57 -9.51 11.43
C VAL A 331 -10.87 -10.73 10.85
N ASN A 332 -11.42 -11.93 11.05
CA ASN A 332 -10.73 -13.19 10.77
C ASN A 332 -10.17 -13.31 9.34
N GLN A 333 -10.90 -12.81 8.33
CA GLN A 333 -10.43 -12.79 6.95
C GLN A 333 -9.08 -12.09 6.78
N TRP A 334 -8.81 -11.02 7.52
CA TRP A 334 -7.56 -10.27 7.37
C TRP A 334 -6.37 -11.06 7.89
N GLY A 335 -6.56 -11.81 8.97
CA GLY A 335 -5.57 -12.78 9.45
C GLY A 335 -5.30 -13.85 8.40
N ALA A 336 -6.35 -14.49 7.86
CA ALA A 336 -6.20 -15.53 6.85
C ALA A 336 -5.52 -15.02 5.56
N ILE A 337 -5.93 -13.86 5.03
CA ILE A 337 -5.35 -13.27 3.81
C ILE A 337 -3.85 -13.07 3.97
N GLY A 338 -3.42 -12.39 5.03
CA GLY A 338 -2.00 -12.13 5.27
C GLY A 338 -1.20 -13.41 5.51
N MET A 339 -1.76 -14.36 6.26
CA MET A 339 -1.10 -15.64 6.55
C MET A 339 -0.94 -16.50 5.30
N ILE A 340 -1.92 -16.52 4.39
CA ILE A 340 -1.79 -17.17 3.08
C ILE A 340 -0.63 -16.57 2.29
N ALA A 341 -0.52 -15.24 2.25
CA ALA A 341 0.57 -14.56 1.53
C ALA A 341 1.94 -14.87 2.16
N ALA A 342 2.04 -14.84 3.49
CA ALA A 342 3.28 -15.15 4.19
C ALA A 342 3.71 -16.61 4.02
N GLU A 343 2.80 -17.58 4.13
CA GLU A 343 3.10 -19.01 3.99
C GLU A 343 3.59 -19.38 2.58
N GLN A 344 3.22 -18.58 1.57
CA GLN A 344 3.67 -18.73 0.19
C GLN A 344 5.03 -18.05 -0.09
N THR A 345 5.57 -17.29 0.86
CA THR A 345 6.81 -16.52 0.69
C THR A 345 8.05 -17.41 0.85
N PRO A 346 8.90 -17.57 -0.18
CA PRO A 346 10.10 -18.38 -0.07
C PRO A 346 11.05 -17.87 1.03
N GLY A 347 11.43 -18.76 1.94
CA GLY A 347 12.34 -18.44 3.05
C GLY A 347 11.64 -18.08 4.36
N VAL A 348 10.30 -17.96 4.39
CA VAL A 348 9.56 -18.02 5.65
C VAL A 348 9.79 -19.42 6.21
N ALA A 349 10.51 -19.51 7.31
CA ALA A 349 11.05 -20.76 7.83
C ALA A 349 9.95 -21.67 8.36
N HIS A 350 8.87 -21.07 8.85
CA HIS A 350 7.78 -21.79 9.50
C HIS A 350 6.43 -21.16 9.14
N SER A 351 5.52 -21.98 8.64
CA SER A 351 4.09 -21.65 8.53
C SER A 351 3.47 -21.48 9.91
N ALA A 352 2.21 -21.05 9.97
CA ALA A 352 1.45 -21.14 11.20
C ALA A 352 1.55 -22.56 11.81
N PRO A 353 1.60 -22.69 13.14
CA PRO A 353 1.59 -24.01 13.79
C PRO A 353 0.37 -24.82 13.34
N ALA A 354 0.54 -26.11 13.05
CA ALA A 354 -0.57 -26.97 12.63
C ALA A 354 -1.75 -26.97 13.63
N GLY A 355 -1.46 -26.83 14.93
CA GLY A 355 -2.49 -26.67 15.95
C GLY A 355 -3.30 -25.37 15.85
N SER A 356 -2.72 -24.30 15.31
CA SER A 356 -3.44 -23.03 15.05
C SER A 356 -4.45 -23.18 13.92
N LYS A 357 -4.07 -23.85 12.81
CA LYS A 357 -5.01 -24.20 11.74
C LYS A 357 -6.11 -25.14 12.24
N LEU A 358 -5.75 -26.12 13.07
CA LEU A 358 -6.72 -27.04 13.68
C LEU A 358 -7.74 -26.33 14.58
N ALA A 359 -7.27 -25.41 15.44
CA ALA A 359 -8.14 -24.61 16.30
C ALA A 359 -9.07 -23.70 15.47
N ASN A 360 -8.55 -23.09 14.41
CA ASN A 360 -9.37 -22.29 13.50
C ASN A 360 -10.45 -23.13 12.81
N LEU A 361 -10.06 -24.26 12.23
CA LEU A 361 -10.93 -25.10 11.44
C LEU A 361 -12.02 -25.79 12.26
N ASN A 362 -11.63 -26.43 13.36
CA ASN A 362 -12.54 -27.25 14.16
C ASN A 362 -13.14 -26.50 15.35
N GLY A 363 -12.53 -25.41 15.79
CA GLY A 363 -13.10 -24.49 16.76
C GLY A 363 -13.93 -23.42 16.06
N TRP A 364 -13.29 -22.34 15.64
CA TRP A 364 -13.95 -21.13 15.14
C TRP A 364 -14.84 -21.34 13.90
N LEU A 365 -14.33 -21.96 12.84
CA LEU A 365 -15.09 -22.15 11.60
C LEU A 365 -16.26 -23.11 11.82
N ALA A 366 -16.06 -24.19 12.58
CA ALA A 366 -17.15 -25.10 12.95
C ALA A 366 -18.25 -24.43 13.80
N TYR A 367 -17.89 -23.43 14.61
CA TYR A 367 -18.83 -22.68 15.45
C TYR A 367 -19.57 -21.58 14.68
N SER A 368 -18.88 -20.90 13.76
CA SER A 368 -19.42 -19.75 13.03
C SER A 368 -20.11 -20.12 11.72
N GLN A 369 -20.03 -21.38 11.27
CA GLN A 369 -20.74 -21.88 10.10
C GLN A 369 -22.08 -22.52 10.46
N ASP A 370 -23.14 -22.15 9.76
CA ASP A 370 -24.38 -22.91 9.78
C ASP A 370 -24.19 -24.20 8.97
N THR A 371 -24.26 -25.35 9.66
CA THR A 371 -23.99 -26.65 9.03
C THR A 371 -25.03 -27.06 7.99
N SER A 372 -26.22 -26.46 7.99
CA SER A 372 -27.29 -26.80 7.04
C SER A 372 -27.07 -26.11 5.70
N SER A 373 -26.88 -24.79 5.73
CA SER A 373 -26.78 -23.90 4.58
C SER A 373 -25.33 -23.63 4.14
N GLY A 374 -24.35 -23.82 5.01
CA GLY A 374 -22.93 -23.52 4.75
C GLY A 374 -22.55 -22.05 4.86
N ILE A 375 -23.51 -21.16 5.17
CA ILE A 375 -23.22 -19.75 5.38
C ILE A 375 -22.45 -19.57 6.68
N PHE A 376 -21.59 -18.54 6.73
CA PHE A 376 -20.96 -18.12 7.97
C PHE A 376 -21.70 -16.92 8.55
N GLY A 377 -21.86 -16.88 9.87
CA GLY A 377 -22.39 -15.73 10.58
C GLY A 377 -21.29 -14.77 11.04
N TYR A 378 -21.67 -13.72 11.78
CA TYR A 378 -20.73 -12.67 12.22
C TYR A 378 -19.84 -13.15 13.37
N ASP A 379 -20.44 -13.41 14.54
CA ASP A 379 -19.79 -13.90 15.76
C ASP A 379 -20.36 -15.25 16.25
N THR A 380 -21.26 -15.84 15.45
CA THR A 380 -21.98 -17.09 15.66
C THR A 380 -22.29 -17.71 14.29
N SER A 381 -23.02 -18.84 14.24
CA SER A 381 -23.56 -19.39 12.98
C SER A 381 -24.77 -18.62 12.43
N SER A 382 -25.24 -17.57 13.13
CA SER A 382 -26.43 -16.82 12.78
C SER A 382 -26.21 -15.85 11.62
N SER A 383 -27.15 -15.82 10.68
CA SER A 383 -27.10 -14.96 9.49
C SER A 383 -27.66 -13.54 9.69
N ILE A 384 -28.02 -13.14 10.91
CA ILE A 384 -28.77 -11.89 11.17
C ILE A 384 -28.02 -10.61 10.74
N TRP A 385 -26.69 -10.69 10.66
CA TRP A 385 -25.81 -9.59 10.28
C TRP A 385 -25.44 -9.58 8.79
N GLY A 386 -26.03 -10.49 8.00
CA GLY A 386 -25.86 -10.56 6.55
C GLY A 386 -24.75 -11.54 6.11
N PRO A 387 -25.11 -12.67 5.46
CA PRO A 387 -24.15 -13.73 5.11
C PRO A 387 -23.20 -13.38 3.96
N TYR A 388 -23.47 -12.30 3.20
CA TYR A 388 -22.72 -11.95 1.99
C TYR A 388 -21.31 -11.42 2.26
N ALA A 389 -21.05 -10.84 3.43
CA ALA A 389 -19.71 -10.42 3.84
C ALA A 389 -18.99 -11.49 4.68
N THR A 390 -19.74 -12.18 5.54
CA THR A 390 -19.20 -13.18 6.48
C THR A 390 -18.89 -14.51 5.80
N THR A 391 -19.65 -14.94 4.79
CA THR A 391 -19.38 -16.21 4.09
C THR A 391 -18.07 -16.18 3.30
N PRO A 392 -17.75 -15.15 2.50
CA PRO A 392 -16.42 -15.02 1.90
C PRO A 392 -15.29 -14.99 2.94
N SER A 393 -15.53 -14.34 4.10
CA SER A 393 -14.57 -14.30 5.21
C SER A 393 -14.30 -15.71 5.78
N GLY A 394 -15.34 -16.51 6.02
CA GLY A 394 -15.18 -17.92 6.42
C GLY A 394 -14.50 -18.76 5.33
N MET A 395 -14.79 -18.51 4.05
CA MET A 395 -14.18 -19.25 2.95
C MET A 395 -12.69 -18.97 2.78
N VAL A 396 -12.21 -17.73 2.94
CA VAL A 396 -10.76 -17.46 2.87
C VAL A 396 -10.00 -18.11 4.03
N GLN A 397 -10.64 -18.23 5.20
CA GLN A 397 -10.08 -19.00 6.32
C GLN A 397 -10.04 -20.50 6.00
N LEU A 398 -11.07 -21.07 5.38
CA LEU A 398 -11.03 -22.45 4.89
C LEU A 398 -9.85 -22.67 3.93
N VAL A 399 -9.55 -21.72 3.04
CA VAL A 399 -8.36 -21.80 2.16
C VAL A 399 -7.07 -21.84 2.98
N TRP A 400 -6.92 -20.97 3.98
CA TRP A 400 -5.74 -20.96 4.86
C TRP A 400 -5.58 -22.29 5.63
N ASP A 401 -6.69 -22.86 6.07
CA ASP A 401 -6.77 -24.17 6.72
C ASP A 401 -6.69 -25.36 5.73
N GLU A 402 -6.35 -25.09 4.46
CA GLU A 402 -6.16 -26.09 3.39
C GLU A 402 -7.43 -26.90 3.06
N VAL A 403 -8.61 -26.28 3.26
CA VAL A 403 -9.92 -26.83 2.92
C VAL A 403 -10.48 -26.16 1.66
N GLY A 404 -10.85 -26.98 0.69
CA GLY A 404 -11.42 -26.54 -0.59
C GLY A 404 -12.52 -27.47 -1.10
N ARG A 405 -12.76 -27.44 -2.41
CA ARG A 405 -13.81 -28.23 -3.09
C ARG A 405 -13.75 -29.71 -2.74
N GLY A 406 -14.91 -30.30 -2.46
CA GLY A 406 -15.07 -31.68 -2.00
C GLY A 406 -15.19 -31.81 -0.48
N ASP A 407 -14.90 -30.76 0.29
CA ASP A 407 -15.28 -30.66 1.69
C ASP A 407 -16.68 -30.05 1.81
N THR A 408 -17.52 -30.64 2.67
CA THR A 408 -18.92 -30.22 2.81
C THR A 408 -19.08 -28.78 3.31
N ARG A 409 -18.11 -28.27 4.08
CA ARG A 409 -18.09 -26.89 4.57
C ARG A 409 -17.86 -25.92 3.41
N TRP A 410 -16.90 -26.24 2.55
CA TRP A 410 -16.60 -25.45 1.36
C TRP A 410 -17.75 -25.50 0.35
N ASP A 411 -18.19 -26.71 -0.02
CA ASP A 411 -19.13 -26.91 -1.12
C ASP A 411 -20.48 -26.23 -0.85
N LYS A 412 -20.93 -26.22 0.41
CA LYS A 412 -22.15 -25.49 0.80
C LYS A 412 -21.96 -23.98 0.78
N ALA A 413 -20.84 -23.47 1.30
CA ALA A 413 -20.54 -22.04 1.27
C ALA A 413 -20.40 -21.52 -0.17
N GLU A 414 -19.69 -22.26 -1.03
CA GLU A 414 -19.56 -21.94 -2.45
C GLU A 414 -20.91 -21.99 -3.17
N SER A 415 -21.77 -22.97 -2.85
CA SER A 415 -23.12 -23.07 -3.41
C SER A 415 -24.02 -21.90 -3.01
N PHE A 416 -23.78 -21.27 -1.85
CA PHE A 416 -24.52 -20.07 -1.44
C PHE A 416 -24.06 -18.81 -2.19
N ILE A 417 -22.76 -18.67 -2.48
CA ILE A 417 -22.20 -17.48 -3.13
C ILE A 417 -22.49 -17.45 -4.64
N ARG A 418 -22.60 -18.63 -5.28
CA ARG A 418 -22.94 -18.76 -6.70
C ARG A 418 -24.41 -18.48 -6.96
#